data_AF-A0A4V3A2P8-F1
#
_entry.id   AF-A0A4V3A2P8-F1
#
_cell.length_a   1.000
_cell.length_b   1.000
_cell.length_c   1.000
_cell.angle_alpha   90.00
_cell.angle_beta   90.00
_cell.angle_gamma   90.00
#
_symmetry.space_group_name_H-M   'P 1'
#
loop_
_entity.id
_entity.type
_entity.pdbx_description
1 polymer ?
#
loop_
_entity_poly.entity_id
_entity_poly.type
_entity_poly.pdbx_seq_one_letter_code
_entity_poly.pdbx_strand_id
1 'polypeptide(L)'
;MKKLYKLDKLSVLGIILISILMTVIEMIVSDPNVSQMPQMGKWLKLLLYVIGAVVSFAIGYWLFTLLLRNNDNYKVKLVINLAIGLAIEAVLITIIYLIAKKTNVWVNGIAGVLGFGTLALLNWKFLEVPQSDKIKVSVLTGIWFVLALF
;
A
#
# COMPACT_ATOMS: atom_id res chain seq x y z
N MET A 1 1.49 -3.80 27.51
CA MET A 1 1.39 -3.59 26.05
C MET A 1 0.06 -4.14 25.54
N LYS A 2 -1.12 -3.61 25.93
CA LYS A 2 -1.97 -2.57 25.28
C LYS A 2 -2.19 -2.72 23.74
N LYS A 3 -3.32 -3.35 23.38
CA LYS A 3 -4.18 -3.22 22.17
C LYS A 3 -3.47 -2.90 20.84
N LEU A 4 -3.33 -3.89 19.95
CA LEU A 4 -2.63 -3.73 18.66
C LEU A 4 -3.40 -4.43 17.51
N TYR A 5 -4.72 -4.45 17.44
CA TYR A 5 -5.54 -3.30 17.08
C TYR A 5 -6.99 -3.69 17.34
N LYS A 6 -7.52 -3.47 18.56
CA LYS A 6 -8.95 -3.71 18.89
C LYS A 6 -9.84 -2.69 18.18
N LEU A 7 -9.71 -2.62 16.87
CA LEU A 7 -10.42 -1.74 15.97
C LEU A 7 -11.71 -2.43 15.58
N ASP A 8 -12.80 -1.68 15.67
CA ASP A 8 -14.06 -2.09 15.10
C ASP A 8 -13.97 -2.11 13.56
N LYS A 9 -14.94 -2.76 12.91
CA LYS A 9 -14.96 -2.93 11.45
C LYS A 9 -14.93 -1.60 10.69
N LEU A 10 -15.51 -0.53 11.25
CA LEU A 10 -15.54 0.79 10.63
C LEU A 10 -14.14 1.42 10.64
N SER A 11 -13.42 1.29 11.76
CA SER A 11 -12.04 1.77 11.85
C SER A 11 -11.10 1.05 10.86
N VAL A 12 -11.26 -0.26 10.69
CA VAL A 12 -10.49 -1.04 9.69
C VAL A 12 -10.80 -0.56 8.27
N LEU A 13 -12.09 -0.37 7.96
CA LEU A 13 -12.52 0.17 6.68
C LEU A 13 -11.97 1.59 6.44
N GLY A 14 -11.96 2.45 7.46
CA GLY A 14 -11.37 3.78 7.39
C GLY A 14 -9.89 3.76 7.03
N ILE A 15 -9.11 2.86 7.63
CA ILE A 15 -7.68 2.73 7.31
C ILE A 15 -7.46 2.29 5.86
N ILE A 16 -8.26 1.33 5.37
CA ILE A 16 -8.19 0.88 3.97
C ILE A 16 -8.55 2.03 3.01
N LEU A 17 -9.61 2.77 3.31
CA LEU A 17 -10.03 3.92 2.50
C LEU A 17 -8.95 5.01 2.46
N ILE A 18 -8.30 5.30 3.60
CA ILE A 18 -7.18 6.24 3.65
C ILE A 18 -6.05 5.77 2.74
N SER A 19 -5.67 4.49 2.81
CA SER A 19 -4.63 3.93 1.94
C SER A 19 -4.99 4.07 0.46
N ILE A 20 -6.20 3.70 0.06
CA ILE A 20 -6.67 3.83 -1.33
C ILE A 20 -6.67 5.29 -1.77
N LEU A 21 -7.20 6.20 -0.95
CA LEU A 21 -7.21 7.63 -1.26
C LEU A 21 -5.80 8.19 -1.42
N MET A 22 -4.86 7.81 -0.55
CA MET A 22 -3.47 8.24 -0.67
C MET A 22 -2.83 7.76 -1.97
N THR A 23 -3.04 6.49 -2.35
CA THR A 23 -2.55 5.96 -3.63
C THR A 23 -3.19 6.67 -4.83
N VAL A 24 -4.47 7.02 -4.75
CA VAL A 24 -5.14 7.82 -5.80
C VAL A 24 -4.56 9.23 -5.90
N ILE A 25 -4.32 9.89 -4.76
CA ILE A 25 -3.69 11.22 -4.71
C ILE A 25 -2.30 11.17 -5.35
N GLU A 26 -1.50 10.16 -5.01
CA GLU A 26 -0.17 9.96 -5.59
C GLU A 26 -0.23 9.84 -7.12
N MET A 27 -1.14 9.01 -7.65
CA MET A 27 -1.34 8.85 -9.09
C MET A 27 -1.78 10.15 -9.79
N ILE A 28 -2.64 10.94 -9.15
CA ILE A 28 -3.08 12.25 -9.69
C ILE A 28 -1.93 13.24 -9.71
N VAL A 29 -1.17 13.32 -8.60
CA VAL A 29 -0.07 14.27 -8.45
C VAL A 29 1.08 13.93 -9.40
N SER A 30 1.37 12.64 -9.57
CA SER A 30 2.47 12.15 -10.39
C SER A 30 2.18 12.16 -11.89
N ASP A 31 0.93 12.40 -12.30
CA ASP A 31 0.56 12.48 -13.71
C ASP A 31 0.47 13.94 -14.19
N PRO A 32 1.43 14.39 -15.02
CA PRO A 32 1.46 15.78 -15.50
C PRO A 32 0.26 16.13 -16.41
N ASN A 33 -0.38 15.13 -17.01
CA ASN A 33 -1.40 15.33 -18.05
C ASN A 33 -2.80 15.55 -17.47
N VAL A 34 -3.05 15.23 -16.19
CA VAL A 34 -4.38 15.38 -15.57
C VAL A 34 -4.86 16.83 -15.64
N SER A 35 -3.94 17.79 -15.51
CA SER A 35 -4.25 19.22 -15.53
C SER A 35 -4.85 19.66 -16.88
N GLN A 36 -4.36 19.09 -17.99
CA GLN A 36 -4.67 19.48 -19.37
C GLN A 36 -5.86 18.73 -19.98
N MET A 37 -6.37 17.69 -19.30
CA MET A 37 -7.49 16.90 -19.81
C MET A 37 -8.83 17.67 -19.78
N PRO A 38 -9.75 17.43 -20.74
CA PRO A 38 -11.12 17.93 -20.64
C PRO A 38 -11.83 17.32 -19.42
N GLN A 39 -12.86 17.99 -18.90
CA GLN A 39 -13.50 17.63 -17.63
C GLN A 39 -14.00 16.18 -17.59
N MET A 40 -14.62 15.70 -18.68
CA MET A 40 -15.05 14.29 -18.79
C MET A 40 -13.86 13.31 -18.75
N GLY A 41 -12.73 13.69 -19.35
CA GLY A 41 -11.49 12.91 -19.30
C GLY A 41 -10.91 12.82 -17.89
N LYS A 42 -10.98 13.91 -17.11
CA LYS A 42 -10.53 13.91 -15.69
C LYS A 42 -11.35 12.94 -14.84
N TRP A 43 -12.67 12.92 -15.01
CA TRP A 43 -13.55 12.00 -14.28
C TRP A 43 -13.29 10.54 -14.63
N LEU A 44 -13.14 10.23 -15.93
CA LEU A 44 -12.79 8.87 -16.36
C LEU A 44 -11.44 8.44 -15.78
N LYS A 45 -10.45 9.34 -15.79
CA LYS A 45 -9.11 9.04 -15.27
C LYS A 45 -9.10 8.84 -13.76
N LEU A 46 -9.84 9.66 -13.02
CA LEU A 46 -10.05 9.47 -11.59
C LEU A 46 -10.67 8.11 -11.29
N LEU A 47 -11.69 7.70 -12.07
CA LEU A 47 -12.31 6.38 -11.92
C LEU A 47 -11.32 5.25 -12.18
N LEU A 48 -10.49 5.36 -13.23
CA LEU A 48 -9.42 4.39 -13.50
C LEU A 48 -8.40 4.31 -12.37
N TYR A 49 -8.01 5.44 -11.78
CA TYR A 49 -7.11 5.47 -10.63
C TYR A 49 -7.72 4.82 -9.39
N VAL A 50 -8.99 5.09 -9.09
CA VAL A 50 -9.68 4.44 -7.98
C VAL A 50 -9.74 2.93 -8.20
N ILE A 51 -10.12 2.48 -9.40
CA ILE A 51 -10.16 1.04 -9.74
C ILE A 51 -8.77 0.42 -9.62
N GLY A 52 -7.75 1.07 -10.19
CA GLY A 52 -6.36 0.61 -10.13
C GLY A 52 -5.88 0.45 -8.69
N ALA A 53 -6.10 1.45 -7.83
CA ALA A 53 -5.73 1.38 -6.42
C ALA A 53 -6.44 0.24 -5.68
N VAL A 54 -7.75 0.07 -5.89
CA VAL A 54 -8.54 -1.00 -5.27
C VAL A 54 -8.06 -2.38 -5.73
N VAL A 55 -7.83 -2.56 -7.04
CA VAL A 55 -7.39 -3.82 -7.63
C VAL A 55 -5.98 -4.17 -7.15
N SER A 56 -5.04 -3.23 -7.17
CA SER A 56 -3.67 -3.45 -6.67
C SER A 56 -3.66 -3.84 -5.19
N PHE A 57 -4.46 -3.16 -4.36
CA PHE A 57 -4.61 -3.51 -2.95
C PHE A 57 -5.18 -4.92 -2.78
N ALA A 58 -6.24 -5.26 -3.52
CA ALA A 58 -6.89 -6.56 -3.47
C ALA A 58 -5.95 -7.69 -3.89
N ILE A 59 -5.18 -7.51 -4.97
CA ILE A 59 -4.18 -8.47 -5.44
C ILE A 59 -3.11 -8.67 -4.36
N GLY A 60 -2.55 -7.58 -3.82
CA GLY A 60 -1.55 -7.65 -2.76
C GLY A 60 -2.04 -8.40 -1.53
N TYR A 61 -3.23 -8.05 -1.04
CA TYR A 61 -3.86 -8.75 0.07
C TYR A 61 -4.07 -10.24 -0.24
N TRP A 62 -4.59 -10.56 -1.41
CA TRP A 62 -4.87 -11.93 -1.81
C TRP A 62 -3.60 -12.78 -1.87
N LEU A 63 -2.52 -12.27 -2.46
CA LEU A 63 -1.23 -12.97 -2.52
C LEU A 63 -0.70 -13.33 -1.13
N PHE A 64 -0.77 -12.41 -0.17
CA PHE A 64 -0.39 -12.70 1.22
C PHE A 64 -1.31 -13.75 1.86
N THR A 65 -2.63 -13.69 1.63
CA THR A 65 -3.55 -14.70 2.18
C THR A 65 -3.33 -16.09 1.57
N LEU A 66 -2.94 -16.17 0.29
CA LEU A 66 -2.60 -17.42 -0.38
C LEU A 66 -1.38 -18.10 0.24
N LEU A 67 -0.36 -17.30 0.60
CA LEU A 67 0.84 -17.81 1.26
C LEU A 67 0.56 -18.36 2.67
N LEU A 68 -0.50 -17.86 3.29
CA LEU A 68 -0.86 -18.11 4.69
C LEU A 68 -2.15 -18.92 4.84
N ARG A 69 -2.52 -19.73 3.84
CA ARG A 69 -3.78 -20.48 3.72
C ARG A 69 -4.23 -21.32 4.94
N ASN A 70 -3.33 -21.62 5.87
CA ASN A 70 -3.59 -22.52 7.00
C ASN A 70 -4.00 -21.81 8.32
N ASN A 71 -4.23 -20.48 8.29
CA ASN A 71 -4.61 -19.69 9.47
C ASN A 71 -5.49 -18.51 9.04
N ASP A 72 -6.42 -18.06 9.88
CA ASP A 72 -7.31 -16.93 9.59
C ASP A 72 -7.16 -15.77 10.59
N ASN A 73 -6.51 -16.00 11.73
CA ASN A 73 -6.40 -15.03 12.82
C ASN A 73 -5.58 -13.79 12.44
N TYR A 74 -4.79 -13.87 11.37
CA TYR A 74 -3.92 -12.79 10.93
C TYR A 74 -4.58 -11.80 9.96
N LYS A 75 -5.73 -12.14 9.35
CA LYS A 75 -6.31 -11.42 8.20
C LYS A 75 -6.51 -9.92 8.48
N VAL A 76 -7.10 -9.59 9.63
CA VAL A 76 -7.34 -8.18 10.01
C VAL A 76 -6.03 -7.42 10.17
N LYS A 77 -5.04 -8.01 10.82
CA LYS A 77 -3.72 -7.37 11.02
C LYS A 77 -2.98 -7.21 9.70
N LEU A 78 -3.06 -8.20 8.83
CA LEU A 78 -2.47 -8.15 7.50
C LEU A 78 -3.04 -6.99 6.68
N VAL A 79 -4.37 -6.85 6.64
CA VAL A 79 -5.04 -5.73 5.94
C VAL A 79 -4.58 -4.38 6.48
N ILE A 80 -4.55 -4.22 7.81
CA ILE A 80 -4.12 -2.98 8.46
C ILE A 80 -2.66 -2.67 8.14
N ASN A 81 -1.77 -3.65 8.28
CA ASN A 81 -0.34 -3.49 8.01
C ASN A 81 -0.10 -3.11 6.55
N LEU A 82 -0.81 -3.77 5.62
CA LEU A 82 -0.76 -3.49 4.19
C LEU A 82 -1.18 -2.04 3.89
N ALA A 83 -2.32 -1.62 4.43
CA ALA A 83 -2.82 -0.27 4.25
C ALA A 83 -1.87 0.79 4.82
N ILE A 84 -1.27 0.54 6.00
CA ILE A 84 -0.29 1.46 6.59
C ILE A 84 0.96 1.56 5.71
N GLY A 85 1.52 0.43 5.27
CA GLY A 85 2.73 0.42 4.44
C GLY A 85 2.54 1.17 3.13
N LEU A 86 1.47 0.87 2.41
CA LEU A 86 1.12 1.52 1.14
C LEU A 86 0.79 3.00 1.32
N ALA A 87 0.08 3.37 2.39
CA ALA A 87 -0.22 4.77 2.68
C ALA A 87 1.06 5.58 2.96
N ILE A 88 2.01 5.03 3.72
CA ILE A 88 3.30 5.69 4.01
C ILE A 88 4.07 5.92 2.71
N GLU A 89 4.17 4.89 1.87
CA GLU A 89 4.82 5.01 0.55
C GLU A 89 4.19 6.11 -0.29
N ALA A 90 2.86 6.05 -0.47
CA ALA A 90 2.13 6.99 -1.31
C ALA A 90 2.25 8.44 -0.82
N VAL A 91 2.19 8.64 0.51
CA VAL A 91 2.42 9.97 1.13
C VAL A 91 3.82 10.47 0.82
N LEU A 92 4.85 9.63 0.98
CA LEU A 92 6.24 10.01 0.75
C LEU A 92 6.48 10.38 -0.72
N ILE A 93 6.02 9.54 -1.66
CA ILE A 93 6.14 9.82 -3.10
C ILE A 93 5.41 11.12 -3.46
N THR A 94 4.19 11.30 -2.94
CA THR A 94 3.42 12.53 -3.16
C THR A 94 4.16 13.77 -2.68
N ILE A 95 4.69 13.75 -1.44
CA ILE A 95 5.46 14.89 -0.89
C ILE A 95 6.68 15.19 -1.76
N ILE A 96 7.44 14.16 -2.12
CA ILE A 96 8.65 14.33 -2.93
C ILE A 96 8.30 14.91 -4.30
N TYR A 97 7.25 14.40 -4.95
CA TYR A 97 6.80 14.93 -6.24
C TYR A 97 6.30 16.39 -6.11
N LEU A 98 5.59 16.74 -5.04
CA LEU A 98 5.13 18.12 -4.83
C LEU A 98 6.29 19.12 -4.71
N ILE A 99 7.40 18.71 -4.07
CA ILE A 99 8.61 19.51 -3.88
C ILE A 99 9.46 19.53 -5.17
N ALA A 100 9.78 18.35 -5.71
CA ALA A 100 10.77 18.19 -6.78
C ALA A 100 10.19 18.21 -8.19
N LYS A 101 8.85 18.10 -8.34
CA LYS A 101 8.11 17.98 -9.62
C LYS A 101 8.54 16.82 -10.52
N LYS A 102 9.35 15.91 -10.00
CA LYS A 102 9.81 14.69 -10.67
C LYS A 102 10.12 13.62 -9.63
N THR A 103 9.88 12.37 -9.99
CA THR A 103 10.37 11.19 -9.28
C THR A 103 11.35 10.45 -10.19
N ASN A 104 12.29 9.73 -9.59
CA ASN A 104 13.19 8.84 -10.30
C ASN A 104 13.29 7.52 -9.53
N VAL A 105 13.98 6.54 -10.09
CA VAL A 105 14.12 5.22 -9.46
C VAL A 105 14.73 5.29 -8.05
N TRP A 106 15.60 6.27 -7.77
CA TRP A 106 16.21 6.45 -6.45
C TRP A 106 15.22 6.97 -5.42
N VAL A 107 14.37 7.93 -5.81
CA VAL A 107 13.28 8.45 -4.98
C VAL A 107 12.28 7.34 -4.68
N ASN A 108 11.84 6.60 -5.71
CA ASN A 108 10.94 5.46 -5.56
C ASN A 108 11.59 4.36 -4.69
N GLY A 109 12.90 4.16 -4.84
CA GLY A 109 13.69 3.28 -3.99
C GLY A 109 13.64 3.64 -2.51
N ILE A 110 13.91 4.89 -2.16
CA ILE A 110 13.91 5.34 -0.76
C ILE A 110 12.49 5.29 -0.18
N ALA A 111 11.49 5.82 -0.90
CA ALA A 111 10.11 5.81 -0.45
C ALA A 111 9.58 4.38 -0.28
N GLY A 112 9.88 3.51 -1.25
CA GLY A 112 9.53 2.09 -1.20
C GLY A 112 10.23 1.34 -0.07
N VAL A 113 11.52 1.59 0.20
CA VAL A 113 12.20 1.01 1.38
C VAL A 113 11.49 1.40 2.67
N LEU A 114 11.01 2.65 2.81
CA LEU A 114 10.28 3.09 3.99
C LEU A 114 8.87 2.48 4.07
N GLY A 115 8.12 2.47 2.97
CA GLY A 115 6.77 1.91 2.91
C GLY A 115 6.74 0.38 3.04
N PHE A 116 7.40 -0.33 2.12
CA PHE A 116 7.51 -1.79 2.14
C PHE A 116 8.35 -2.30 3.32
N GLY A 117 9.35 -1.55 3.76
CA GLY A 117 10.09 -1.88 4.99
C GLY A 117 9.21 -1.77 6.23
N THR A 118 8.35 -0.76 6.31
CA THR A 118 7.34 -0.65 7.37
C THR A 118 6.37 -1.83 7.31
N LEU A 119 5.85 -2.16 6.12
CA LEU A 119 5.00 -3.35 5.92
C LEU A 119 5.68 -4.63 6.41
N ALA A 120 6.93 -4.86 6.00
CA ALA A 120 7.71 -6.03 6.41
C ALA A 120 7.90 -6.07 7.93
N LEU A 121 8.24 -4.95 8.56
CA LEU A 121 8.45 -4.83 10.01
C LEU A 121 7.15 -5.07 10.79
N LEU A 122 6.05 -4.45 10.37
CA LEU A 122 4.74 -4.64 11.00
C LEU A 122 4.29 -6.10 10.88
N ASN A 123 4.48 -6.71 9.72
CA ASN A 123 4.16 -8.11 9.49
C ASN A 123 5.03 -9.03 10.36
N TRP A 124 6.34 -8.81 10.42
CA TRP A 124 7.25 -9.59 11.24
C TRP A 124 6.88 -9.54 12.74
N LYS A 125 6.54 -8.35 13.23
CA LYS A 125 6.29 -8.11 14.65
C LYS A 125 4.87 -8.49 15.09
N PHE A 126 3.86 -8.26 14.25
CA PHE A 126 2.46 -8.29 14.67
C PHE A 126 1.62 -9.40 14.05
N LEU A 127 2.04 -10.03 12.93
CA LEU A 127 1.34 -11.21 12.41
C LEU A 127 1.47 -12.37 13.39
N GLU A 128 0.32 -12.94 13.76
CA GLU A 128 0.21 -14.14 14.58
C GLU A 128 0.28 -15.39 13.71
N VAL A 129 1.43 -15.59 13.08
CA VAL A 129 1.74 -16.74 12.22
C VAL A 129 3.10 -17.34 12.59
N PRO A 130 3.37 -18.63 12.27
CA PRO A 130 4.66 -19.26 12.49
C PRO A 130 5.82 -18.50 11.83
N GLN A 131 7.04 -18.68 12.35
CA GLN A 131 8.23 -18.00 11.81
C GLN A 131 8.49 -18.31 10.32
N SER A 132 8.25 -19.55 9.89
CA SER A 132 8.35 -19.95 8.48
C SER A 132 7.44 -19.11 7.58
N ASP A 133 6.23 -18.82 8.04
CA ASP A 133 5.24 -18.01 7.33
C ASP A 133 5.58 -16.52 7.36
N LYS A 134 6.16 -16.01 8.46
CA LYS A 134 6.70 -14.65 8.52
C LYS A 134 7.80 -14.44 7.47
N ILE A 135 8.68 -15.43 7.28
CA ILE A 135 9.72 -15.38 6.24
C ILE A 135 9.09 -15.31 4.85
N LYS A 136 8.10 -16.15 4.54
CA LYS A 136 7.39 -16.10 3.23
C LYS A 136 6.78 -14.73 2.96
N VAL A 137 6.15 -14.14 3.98
CA VAL A 137 5.58 -12.79 3.90
C VAL A 137 6.66 -11.76 3.64
N SER A 138 7.77 -11.78 4.38
CA SER A 138 8.89 -10.85 4.15
C SER A 138 9.50 -10.98 2.76
N VAL A 139 9.64 -12.21 2.24
CA VAL A 139 10.13 -12.47 0.88
C VAL A 139 9.17 -11.89 -0.16
N LEU A 140 7.85 -12.13 -0.02
CA LEU A 140 6.86 -11.56 -0.93
C LEU A 140 6.85 -10.03 -0.87
N THR A 141 6.98 -9.43 0.32
CA THR A 141 7.11 -7.97 0.47
C THR A 141 8.33 -7.45 -0.27
N GLY A 142 9.47 -8.16 -0.21
CA GLY A 142 10.68 -7.80 -0.95
C GLY A 142 10.51 -7.91 -2.47
N ILE A 143 9.86 -8.96 -2.96
CA ILE A 143 9.55 -9.11 -4.39
C ILE A 143 8.64 -7.98 -4.85
N TRP A 144 7.60 -7.66 -4.08
CA TRP A 144 6.67 -6.59 -4.42
C TRP A 144 7.38 -5.23 -4.44
N PHE A 145 8.24 -4.95 -3.47
CA PHE A 145 9.08 -3.74 -3.49
C PHE A 145 9.87 -3.63 -4.79
N VAL A 146 10.57 -4.70 -5.22
CA VAL A 146 11.35 -4.67 -6.47
C VAL A 146 10.47 -4.43 -7.68
N LEU A 147 9.28 -5.05 -7.75
CA LEU A 147 8.33 -4.83 -8.84
C LEU A 147 7.79 -3.40 -8.86
N ALA A 148 7.65 -2.74 -7.71
CA ALA A 148 7.17 -1.36 -7.61
C ALA A 148 8.21 -0.31 -8.02
N LEU A 149 9.48 -0.69 -8.24
CA LEU A 149 10.52 0.23 -8.70
C LEU A 149 10.47 0.53 -10.20
N PHE A 150 9.75 -0.28 -10.98
CA PHE A 150 9.67 -0.22 -12.45
C PHE A 150 8.28 0.21 -12.91
#